data_AF-A0A640TFF3-F1
#
_entry.id   AF-A0A640TFF3-F1
#
_cell.length_a   1.000
_cell.length_b   1.000
_cell.length_c   1.000
_cell.angle_alpha   90.00
_cell.angle_beta   90.00
_cell.angle_gamma   90.00
#
_symmetry.space_group_name_H-M   'P 1'
#
loop_
_entity.id
_entity.type
_entity.pdbx_description
1 polymer ?
#
loop_
_entity_poly.entity_id
_entity_poly.type
_entity_poly.pdbx_seq_one_letter_code
_entity_poly.pdbx_strand_id
1 'polypeptide(L)'
;MGGPDGLRHPRPTVLAGIRSEHETEDRAPWCDQPMTTSIPPEWPHCGHGADPDIDPVGCRGRRVEPFAECLAHLTDVDRTAYLATLSPGADVDHRGTTFAGELLNELFATLADPGTHLSKLGEALFEQAEFDCHVQFYRAEFSGRAGFDGAKFAGKFMSLEVKFDSLASFVGAEFRNAASFAAADFRGNVYFDEALFCSHTIFNLAVFRGSTGFGGAVFLGDVRFYKASFERTVMVGPLVSTGTLDFDAATFGTAVTIEAAAAAVYCWRTRWAATAALRLRYASVHLGYAVMEYPVSIATHSRPFTSDGTAEPGLGDDARARMMSLQGVDAAHLTLADVDLTDCFIAETIHLDQLRLEGRYVLPLTPSGVRWRGGLPTWWTPRRTLIEEHHWRASRSTGADGWTPAPAEVEVLEPVALAPVYRQLRKSFEDSKHEPGAADFYYGEMEMRRHADDIPRSERALLTTYWALSGYGLRAARALGWLAIAMTATILLMMGFGLPNEPPKQEITRERVGGHWKTIIDKPDPKNPTGDRFTGKRFEKALNVTLNSVVFRSSGQDLTTAGIYIEMTSRLTEPVLLGFAGLAVRGRVKRGS
;
A
#
# COMPACT_ATOMS: atom_id res chain seq x y z
N MET A 1 -28.17 -0.46 33.08
CA MET A 1 -26.95 0.17 32.55
C MET A 1 -26.34 -0.80 31.56
N GLY A 2 -26.71 -0.70 30.28
CA GLY A 2 -26.13 -1.49 29.20
C GLY A 2 -25.04 -0.66 28.54
N GLY A 3 -23.80 -1.15 28.54
CA GLY A 3 -22.70 -0.56 27.78
C GLY A 3 -22.81 -0.93 26.30
N PRO A 4 -22.27 -0.12 25.37
CA PRO A 4 -22.38 -0.41 23.95
C PRO A 4 -21.34 -1.47 23.58
N ASP A 5 -21.80 -2.66 23.25
CA ASP A 5 -20.98 -3.67 22.57
C ASP A 5 -20.62 -3.14 21.19
N GLY A 6 -19.31 -2.99 20.97
CA GLY A 6 -18.73 -2.42 19.77
C GLY A 6 -19.08 -3.21 18.53
N LEU A 7 -19.51 -2.47 17.51
CA LEU A 7 -19.53 -2.88 16.11
C LEU A 7 -18.17 -3.50 15.75
N ARG A 8 -18.10 -4.83 15.75
CA ARG A 8 -17.03 -5.56 15.07
C ARG A 8 -17.28 -5.35 13.58
N HIS A 9 -16.63 -4.36 12.99
CA HIS A 9 -16.38 -4.39 11.55
C HIS A 9 -15.54 -5.65 11.28
N PRO A 10 -16.06 -6.62 10.51
CA PRO A 10 -15.26 -7.78 10.13
C PRO A 10 -14.02 -7.29 9.39
N ARG A 11 -12.86 -7.87 9.71
CA ARG A 11 -11.67 -7.73 8.86
C ARG A 11 -12.12 -8.08 7.43
N PRO A 12 -11.85 -7.27 6.40
CA PRO A 12 -11.89 -7.80 5.05
C PRO A 12 -10.82 -8.88 5.03
N THR A 13 -11.22 -10.16 5.08
CA THR A 13 -10.32 -11.27 4.83
C THR A 13 -10.08 -11.24 3.33
N VAL A 14 -9.20 -10.35 2.89
CA VAL A 14 -8.57 -10.52 1.59
C VAL A 14 -7.59 -11.67 1.79
N LEU A 15 -8.15 -12.88 1.78
CA LEU A 15 -7.44 -14.09 1.42
C LEU A 15 -6.82 -13.78 0.06
N ALA A 16 -5.57 -13.32 0.10
CA ALA A 16 -4.66 -13.56 -0.99
C ALA A 16 -4.83 -15.03 -1.34
N GLY A 17 -5.22 -15.30 -2.59
CA GLY A 17 -5.27 -16.64 -3.15
C GLY A 17 -3.87 -17.22 -3.17
N ILE A 18 -3.39 -17.66 -2.01
CA ILE A 18 -2.28 -18.57 -1.84
C ILE A 18 -2.95 -19.82 -1.32
N ARG A 19 -3.06 -20.79 -2.24
CA ARG A 19 -3.56 -22.14 -1.96
C ARG A 19 -3.04 -22.64 -0.62
N SER A 20 -3.96 -22.99 0.27
CA SER A 20 -3.72 -24.00 1.28
C SER A 20 -3.55 -25.34 0.56
N GLU A 21 -2.33 -25.74 0.25
CA GLU A 21 -1.98 -27.11 -0.14
C GLU A 21 -0.46 -27.20 -0.26
N HIS A 22 0.19 -27.27 0.90
CA HIS A 22 1.24 -28.24 1.22
C HIS A 22 1.97 -27.77 2.49
N GLU A 23 1.67 -28.44 3.61
CA GLU A 23 2.72 -28.84 4.55
C GLU A 23 3.72 -29.71 3.77
N THR A 24 4.57 -29.08 2.95
CA THR A 24 5.81 -29.69 2.49
C THR A 24 6.88 -29.22 3.43
N GLU A 25 7.41 -30.20 4.13
CA GLU A 25 8.48 -30.23 5.11
C GLU A 25 9.84 -29.80 4.52
N ASP A 26 9.89 -28.67 3.81
CA ASP A 26 11.15 -28.05 3.39
C ASP A 26 11.58 -27.05 4.48
N ARG A 27 12.07 -27.59 5.60
CA ARG A 27 12.81 -26.80 6.61
C ARG A 27 13.96 -26.12 5.90
N ALA A 28 14.00 -24.79 5.95
CA ALA A 28 15.11 -24.02 5.40
C ALA A 28 16.43 -24.51 6.05
N PRO A 29 17.55 -24.57 5.30
CA PRO A 29 18.83 -25.17 5.76
C PRO A 29 19.47 -24.50 6.99
N TRP A 30 18.85 -23.44 7.52
CA TRP A 30 19.32 -22.61 8.62
C TRP A 30 19.05 -23.23 10.01
N CYS A 31 18.08 -24.14 10.16
CA CYS A 31 17.71 -24.71 11.47
C CYS A 31 18.47 -26.01 11.83
N ASP A 32 19.27 -26.57 10.91
CA ASP A 32 19.85 -27.91 11.04
C ASP A 32 21.38 -27.94 11.01
N GLN A 33 22.07 -26.81 11.25
CA GLN A 33 23.53 -26.80 11.34
C GLN A 33 24.01 -27.00 12.79
N PRO A 34 24.49 -28.20 13.18
CA PRO A 34 25.23 -28.36 14.42
C PRO A 34 26.62 -27.73 14.25
N MET A 35 26.80 -26.51 14.78
CA MET A 35 28.16 -25.99 14.99
C MET A 35 28.66 -26.41 16.36
N THR A 36 29.28 -27.59 16.44
CA THR A 36 30.21 -27.88 17.53
C THR A 36 31.48 -27.10 17.28
N THR A 37 31.65 -25.98 17.99
CA THR A 37 32.89 -25.19 17.90
C THR A 37 34.01 -25.97 18.56
N SER A 38 35.15 -26.17 17.90
CA SER A 38 36.31 -26.85 18.51
C SER A 38 37.05 -25.99 19.54
N ILE A 39 36.56 -24.78 19.81
CA ILE A 39 37.16 -23.79 20.71
C ILE A 39 36.54 -23.96 22.10
N PRO A 40 37.34 -24.10 23.18
CA PRO A 40 36.82 -24.15 24.54
C PRO A 40 36.19 -22.82 24.96
N PRO A 41 35.14 -22.84 25.79
CA PRO A 41 34.52 -21.61 26.29
C PRO A 41 35.47 -20.87 27.25
N GLU A 42 35.25 -19.56 27.41
CA GLU A 42 36.08 -18.69 28.26
C GLU A 42 35.89 -18.92 29.77
N TRP A 43 34.85 -19.65 30.17
CA TRP A 43 34.56 -19.96 31.56
C TRP A 43 35.08 -21.33 32.00
N PRO A 44 35.21 -21.58 33.33
CA PRO A 44 35.51 -22.91 33.85
C PRO A 44 34.42 -23.91 33.45
N HIS A 45 34.69 -24.80 32.48
CA HIS A 45 33.71 -25.72 31.91
C HIS A 45 33.93 -27.16 32.39
N CYS A 46 32.85 -27.95 32.40
CA CYS A 46 32.79 -29.30 32.92
C CYS A 46 33.83 -30.24 32.30
N GLY A 47 33.96 -30.25 30.97
CA GLY A 47 34.89 -31.13 30.25
C GLY A 47 34.53 -32.61 30.30
N HIS A 48 33.36 -32.96 30.85
CA HIS A 48 32.87 -34.33 30.87
C HIS A 48 32.72 -34.85 29.44
N GLY A 49 33.21 -36.07 29.18
CA GLY A 49 33.18 -36.70 27.86
C GLY A 49 34.17 -36.11 26.84
N ALA A 50 35.18 -35.34 27.28
CA ALA A 50 36.23 -34.86 26.38
C ALA A 50 37.02 -36.03 25.78
N ASP A 51 37.11 -36.06 24.45
CA ASP A 51 37.85 -37.04 23.67
C ASP A 51 38.84 -36.30 22.75
N PRO A 52 40.17 -36.56 22.85
CA PRO A 52 41.17 -35.85 22.07
C PRO A 52 40.98 -35.91 20.56
N ASP A 53 40.35 -36.98 20.04
CA ASP A 53 40.20 -37.25 18.61
C ASP A 53 38.83 -36.80 18.06
N ILE A 54 37.81 -36.65 18.90
CA ILE A 54 36.41 -36.36 18.48
C ILE A 54 35.93 -34.99 18.97
N ASP A 55 36.04 -34.70 20.27
CA ASP A 55 35.73 -33.39 20.86
C ASP A 55 36.69 -33.14 22.04
N PRO A 56 37.83 -32.46 21.80
CA PRO A 56 38.88 -32.30 22.81
C PRO A 56 38.44 -31.42 23.99
N VAL A 57 37.29 -30.75 23.88
CA VAL A 57 36.74 -29.87 24.92
C VAL A 57 35.71 -30.61 25.79
N GLY A 58 34.94 -31.54 25.23
CA GLY A 58 33.83 -32.21 25.93
C GLY A 58 32.74 -31.24 26.38
N CYS A 59 32.03 -31.54 27.47
CA CYS A 59 30.93 -30.71 27.93
C CYS A 59 31.35 -29.26 28.24
N ARG A 60 30.69 -28.29 27.57
CA ARG A 60 30.96 -26.85 27.69
C ARG A 60 30.21 -26.18 28.86
N GLY A 61 29.41 -26.95 29.59
CA GLY A 61 28.62 -26.47 30.73
C GLY A 61 29.50 -25.90 31.83
N ARG A 62 29.09 -24.76 32.37
CA ARG A 62 29.75 -24.07 33.49
C ARG A 62 29.78 -24.97 34.71
N ARG A 63 30.96 -25.13 35.30
CA ARG A 63 31.14 -25.83 36.58
C ARG A 63 30.38 -25.12 37.69
N VAL A 64 29.75 -25.90 38.55
CA VAL A 64 28.97 -25.40 39.67
C VAL A 64 29.78 -25.58 40.95
N GLU A 65 30.28 -24.49 41.54
CA GLU A 65 31.11 -24.58 42.75
C GLU A 65 30.32 -25.14 43.95
N PRO A 66 30.95 -26.00 44.78
CA PRO A 66 32.36 -26.41 44.77
C PRO A 66 32.69 -27.62 43.87
N PHE A 67 31.74 -28.08 43.05
CA PHE A 67 31.89 -29.28 42.22
C PHE A 67 32.67 -29.01 40.92
N ALA A 68 33.35 -30.04 40.41
CA ALA A 68 34.12 -29.95 39.16
C ALA A 68 33.28 -30.12 37.89
N GLU A 69 31.99 -30.43 38.04
CA GLU A 69 31.06 -30.73 36.95
C GLU A 69 30.01 -29.63 36.79
N CYS A 70 29.35 -29.59 35.65
CA CYS A 70 28.18 -28.73 35.45
C CYS A 70 26.92 -29.36 36.07
N LEU A 71 25.88 -28.55 36.25
CA LEU A 71 24.62 -28.97 36.87
C LEU A 71 24.02 -30.26 36.24
N ALA A 72 24.19 -30.43 34.92
CA ALA A 72 23.70 -31.59 34.19
C ALA A 72 24.46 -32.90 34.48
N HIS A 73 25.75 -32.80 34.81
CA HIS A 73 26.61 -33.96 35.07
C HIS A 73 26.79 -34.28 36.55
N LEU A 74 26.33 -33.42 37.45
CA LEU A 74 26.33 -33.72 38.89
C LEU A 74 25.54 -34.99 39.20
N THR A 75 26.08 -35.76 40.14
CA THR A 75 25.36 -36.87 40.78
C THR A 75 24.10 -36.35 41.50
N ASP A 76 23.08 -37.19 41.69
CA ASP A 76 21.84 -36.78 42.35
C ASP A 76 22.08 -36.22 43.78
N VAL A 77 23.09 -36.75 44.48
CA VAL A 77 23.47 -36.29 45.82
C VAL A 77 24.07 -34.89 45.75
N ASP A 78 25.04 -34.67 44.86
CA ASP A 78 25.72 -33.37 44.70
C ASP A 78 24.78 -32.31 44.14
N ARG A 79 23.89 -32.69 43.21
CA ARG A 79 22.83 -31.83 42.67
C ARG A 79 21.88 -31.38 43.77
N THR A 80 21.40 -32.30 44.61
CA THR A 80 20.51 -31.95 45.73
C THR A 80 21.21 -31.00 46.70
N ALA A 81 22.49 -31.24 46.99
CA ALA A 81 23.29 -30.38 47.85
C ALA A 81 23.45 -28.97 47.25
N TYR A 82 23.73 -28.87 45.95
CA TYR A 82 23.80 -27.58 45.25
C TYR A 82 22.46 -26.84 45.26
N LEU A 83 21.37 -27.50 44.85
CA LEU A 83 20.04 -26.88 44.76
C LEU A 83 19.54 -26.39 46.12
N ALA A 84 19.92 -27.05 47.22
CA ALA A 84 19.61 -26.61 48.58
C ALA A 84 20.34 -25.30 49.00
N THR A 85 21.38 -24.89 48.28
CA THR A 85 22.06 -23.60 48.52
C THR A 85 21.33 -22.42 47.88
N LEU A 86 20.44 -22.69 46.91
CA LEU A 86 19.71 -21.67 46.19
C LEU A 86 18.48 -21.21 46.99
N SER A 87 18.12 -19.95 46.80
CA SER A 87 16.91 -19.34 47.37
C SER A 87 16.26 -18.44 46.32
N PRO A 88 14.97 -18.08 46.48
CA PRO A 88 14.29 -17.21 45.53
C PRO A 88 15.03 -15.87 45.36
N GLY A 89 15.35 -15.51 44.13
CA GLY A 89 16.13 -14.32 43.79
C GLY A 89 17.65 -14.53 43.82
N ALA A 90 18.15 -15.75 44.03
CA ALA A 90 19.57 -16.05 43.92
C ALA A 90 20.08 -15.89 42.48
N ASP A 91 21.36 -15.55 42.37
CA ASP A 91 22.08 -15.51 41.09
C ASP A 91 22.44 -16.95 40.66
N VAL A 92 22.27 -17.24 39.37
CA VAL A 92 22.56 -18.55 38.77
C VAL A 92 23.40 -18.39 37.51
N ASP A 93 24.43 -19.23 37.37
CA ASP A 93 25.33 -19.25 36.21
C ASP A 93 25.46 -20.69 35.69
N HIS A 94 24.72 -20.96 34.62
CA HIS A 94 24.62 -22.27 33.98
C HIS A 94 24.94 -22.19 32.49
N ARG A 95 25.81 -21.24 32.10
CA ARG A 95 26.30 -21.10 30.72
C ARG A 95 26.80 -22.41 30.13
N GLY A 96 26.49 -22.67 28.85
CA GLY A 96 26.89 -23.88 28.13
C GLY A 96 26.28 -25.19 28.65
N THR A 97 25.38 -25.15 29.63
CA THR A 97 24.82 -26.37 30.26
C THR A 97 23.63 -26.87 29.46
N THR A 98 23.53 -28.19 29.29
CA THR A 98 22.38 -28.83 28.64
C THR A 98 21.32 -29.17 29.69
N PHE A 99 20.09 -28.70 29.49
CA PHE A 99 18.96 -28.87 30.39
C PHE A 99 17.93 -29.85 29.82
N ALA A 100 17.81 -31.00 30.48
CA ALA A 100 16.63 -31.85 30.38
C ALA A 100 15.46 -31.26 31.19
N GLY A 101 14.23 -31.63 30.83
CA GLY A 101 13.02 -31.04 31.42
C GLY A 101 12.90 -31.22 32.93
N GLU A 102 13.31 -32.38 33.45
CA GLU A 102 13.29 -32.66 34.89
C GLU A 102 14.26 -31.73 35.64
N LEU A 103 15.51 -31.63 35.16
CA LEU A 103 16.53 -30.77 35.75
C LEU A 103 16.14 -29.29 35.75
N LEU A 104 15.55 -28.82 34.65
CA LEU A 104 15.10 -27.44 34.53
C LEU A 104 13.96 -27.13 35.52
N ASN A 105 13.01 -28.05 35.65
CA ASN A 105 11.90 -27.91 36.58
C ASN A 105 12.38 -27.95 38.04
N GLU A 106 13.35 -28.80 38.37
CA GLU A 106 13.99 -28.84 39.69
C GLU A 106 14.63 -27.49 40.04
N LEU A 107 15.41 -26.92 39.12
CA LEU A 107 16.05 -25.62 39.30
C LEU A 107 15.03 -24.49 39.50
N PHE A 108 13.96 -24.43 38.71
CA PHE A 108 12.96 -23.37 38.86
C PHE A 108 12.07 -23.55 40.09
N ALA A 109 11.83 -24.79 40.52
CA ALA A 109 11.13 -25.07 41.76
C ALA A 109 11.92 -24.60 42.99
N THR A 110 13.25 -24.72 42.99
CA THR A 110 14.08 -24.24 44.10
C THR A 110 14.16 -22.70 44.16
N LEU A 111 14.06 -22.03 43.01
CA LEU A 111 14.03 -20.57 42.90
C LEU A 111 12.61 -19.98 43.07
N ALA A 112 11.59 -20.81 43.30
CA ALA A 112 10.22 -20.35 43.48
C ALA A 112 9.98 -19.78 44.87
N ASP A 113 9.40 -18.59 44.94
CA ASP A 113 8.97 -17.96 46.19
C ASP A 113 7.93 -18.85 46.90
N PRO A 114 8.12 -19.21 48.19
CA PRO A 114 7.20 -20.11 48.89
C PRO A 114 5.77 -19.59 49.03
N GLY A 115 5.57 -18.27 48.99
CA GLY A 115 4.26 -17.64 49.15
C GLY A 115 3.52 -17.46 47.82
N THR A 116 4.23 -17.08 46.76
CA THR A 116 3.60 -16.82 45.45
C THR A 116 3.72 -17.99 44.47
N HIS A 117 4.60 -18.95 44.74
CA HIS A 117 5.02 -20.03 43.84
C HIS A 117 5.60 -19.53 42.50
N LEU A 118 5.97 -18.26 42.42
CA LEU A 118 6.57 -17.67 41.22
C LEU A 118 8.09 -17.76 41.32
N SER A 119 8.73 -18.27 40.26
CA SER A 119 10.18 -18.32 40.16
C SER A 119 10.74 -16.89 40.15
N LYS A 120 11.66 -16.62 41.07
CA LYS A 120 12.41 -15.37 41.17
C LYS A 120 13.88 -15.67 40.97
N LEU A 121 14.49 -14.99 40.02
CA LEU A 121 15.91 -15.12 39.71
C LEU A 121 16.60 -13.78 39.85
N GLY A 122 17.80 -13.78 40.41
CA GLY A 122 18.71 -12.65 40.42
C GLY A 122 19.31 -12.43 39.03
N GLU A 123 20.63 -12.42 38.94
CA GLU A 123 21.35 -12.60 37.68
C GLU A 123 21.23 -14.05 37.21
N ALA A 124 20.78 -14.26 35.98
CA ALA A 124 20.52 -15.58 35.40
C ALA A 124 21.26 -15.72 34.07
N LEU A 125 22.38 -16.45 34.08
CA LEU A 125 23.28 -16.61 32.95
C LEU A 125 23.14 -18.02 32.35
N PHE A 126 22.53 -18.07 31.16
CA PHE A 126 22.27 -19.25 30.36
C PHE A 126 22.84 -19.11 28.94
N GLU A 127 23.86 -18.26 28.75
CA GLU A 127 24.52 -18.11 27.45
C GLU A 127 25.07 -19.45 26.96
N GLN A 128 24.83 -19.75 25.69
CA GLN A 128 25.17 -21.01 25.03
C GLN A 128 24.57 -22.27 25.69
N ALA A 129 23.59 -22.14 26.59
CA ALA A 129 22.89 -23.29 27.16
C ALA A 129 21.99 -23.96 26.11
N GLU A 130 21.81 -25.27 26.23
CA GLU A 130 20.95 -26.05 25.34
C GLU A 130 19.76 -26.61 26.13
N PHE A 131 18.54 -26.33 25.70
CA PHE A 131 17.31 -26.79 26.32
C PHE A 131 16.64 -27.83 25.43
N ASP A 132 16.85 -29.10 25.75
CA ASP A 132 16.28 -30.25 25.03
C ASP A 132 14.81 -30.53 25.43
N CYS A 133 14.16 -29.55 26.05
CA CYS A 133 12.85 -29.66 26.65
C CYS A 133 12.00 -28.42 26.40
N HIS A 134 10.74 -28.48 26.83
CA HIS A 134 9.87 -27.31 26.86
C HIS A 134 10.29 -26.39 28.00
N VAL A 135 10.57 -25.13 27.68
CA VAL A 135 10.92 -24.10 28.66
C VAL A 135 9.67 -23.29 28.95
N GLN A 136 9.26 -23.23 30.23
CA GLN A 136 8.07 -22.51 30.66
C GLN A 136 8.40 -21.55 31.80
N PHE A 137 8.16 -20.27 31.56
CA PHE A 137 8.20 -19.21 32.55
C PHE A 137 6.80 -18.60 32.66
N TYR A 138 6.06 -18.98 33.70
CA TYR A 138 4.78 -18.36 33.99
C TYR A 138 4.94 -17.36 35.12
N ARG A 139 4.75 -16.06 34.82
CA ARG A 139 4.83 -14.96 35.79
C ARG A 139 6.15 -14.92 36.58
N ALA A 140 7.23 -15.45 35.98
CA ALA A 140 8.55 -15.43 36.57
C ALA A 140 9.11 -14.00 36.61
N GLU A 141 10.02 -13.74 37.54
CA GLU A 141 10.64 -12.44 37.75
C GLU A 141 12.16 -12.57 37.72
N PHE A 142 12.78 -11.84 36.80
CA PHE A 142 14.24 -11.70 36.71
C PHE A 142 14.60 -10.30 37.21
N SER A 143 15.12 -10.22 38.43
CA SER A 143 15.52 -8.96 39.05
C SER A 143 16.91 -8.48 38.58
N GLY A 144 17.77 -9.42 38.16
CA GLY A 144 19.09 -9.16 37.58
C GLY A 144 19.11 -9.35 36.06
N ARG A 145 20.32 -9.39 35.49
CA ARG A 145 20.52 -9.63 34.05
C ARG A 145 20.05 -11.05 33.71
N ALA A 146 19.32 -11.21 32.62
CA ALA A 146 18.94 -12.50 32.06
C ALA A 146 19.64 -12.72 30.72
N GLY A 147 20.69 -13.55 30.69
CA GLY A 147 21.50 -13.82 29.50
C GLY A 147 21.16 -15.18 28.89
N PHE A 148 20.74 -15.19 27.63
CA PHE A 148 20.45 -16.37 26.81
C PHE A 148 21.18 -16.29 25.45
N ASP A 149 22.27 -15.54 25.39
CA ASP A 149 23.01 -15.32 24.14
C ASP A 149 23.55 -16.65 23.60
N GLY A 150 23.25 -16.96 22.34
CA GLY A 150 23.59 -18.23 21.69
C GLY A 150 22.90 -19.46 22.30
N ALA A 151 21.91 -19.30 23.18
CA ALA A 151 21.17 -20.42 23.76
C ALA A 151 20.28 -21.09 22.71
N LYS A 152 20.11 -22.41 22.83
CA LYS A 152 19.28 -23.20 21.90
C LYS A 152 18.09 -23.79 22.61
N PHE A 153 16.90 -23.57 22.07
CA PHE A 153 15.64 -24.10 22.57
C PHE A 153 15.09 -25.12 21.59
N ALA A 154 15.30 -26.40 21.89
CA ALA A 154 14.80 -27.49 21.06
C ALA A 154 13.28 -27.65 21.21
N GLY A 155 12.74 -27.45 22.41
CA GLY A 155 11.30 -27.43 22.67
C GLY A 155 10.67 -26.05 22.51
N LYS A 156 9.34 -25.98 22.68
CA LYS A 156 8.61 -24.70 22.80
C LYS A 156 9.15 -23.86 23.97
N PHE A 157 9.29 -22.55 23.73
CA PHE A 157 9.66 -21.57 24.74
C PHE A 157 8.44 -20.71 25.08
N MET A 158 7.93 -20.80 26.30
CA MET A 158 6.70 -20.12 26.73
C MET A 158 6.99 -19.23 27.93
N SER A 159 7.16 -17.94 27.69
CA SER A 159 7.34 -16.88 28.67
C SER A 159 6.06 -16.03 28.71
N LEU A 160 5.16 -16.35 29.65
CA LEU A 160 3.87 -15.68 29.81
C LEU A 160 3.89 -14.80 31.04
N GLU A 161 3.59 -13.52 30.88
CA GLU A 161 3.52 -12.53 31.96
C GLU A 161 4.84 -12.39 32.77
N VAL A 162 5.97 -12.71 32.14
CA VAL A 162 7.30 -12.62 32.78
C VAL A 162 7.75 -11.17 32.91
N LYS A 163 8.48 -10.87 33.99
CA LYS A 163 9.07 -9.56 34.23
C LYS A 163 10.59 -9.63 34.14
N PHE A 164 11.16 -8.77 33.32
CA PHE A 164 12.59 -8.52 33.27
C PHE A 164 12.85 -7.10 33.78
N ASP A 165 13.31 -6.99 35.02
CA ASP A 165 13.57 -5.69 35.65
C ASP A 165 14.87 -5.06 35.14
N SER A 166 15.81 -5.88 34.66
CA SER A 166 17.09 -5.47 34.07
C SER A 166 17.21 -5.94 32.61
N LEU A 167 18.44 -5.96 32.08
CA LEU A 167 18.79 -6.40 30.73
C LEU A 167 18.39 -7.86 30.48
N ALA A 168 17.63 -8.12 29.41
CA ALA A 168 17.39 -9.46 28.88
C ALA A 168 18.05 -9.61 27.49
N SER A 169 18.91 -10.60 27.32
CA SER A 169 19.67 -10.78 26.08
C SER A 169 19.44 -12.17 25.50
N PHE A 170 19.06 -12.22 24.24
CA PHE A 170 18.80 -13.43 23.44
C PHE A 170 19.58 -13.36 22.12
N VAL A 171 20.75 -12.71 22.13
CA VAL A 171 21.52 -12.44 20.91
C VAL A 171 22.01 -13.76 20.33
N GLY A 172 21.71 -14.02 19.06
CA GLY A 172 22.05 -15.29 18.40
C GLY A 172 21.34 -16.52 18.97
N ALA A 173 20.30 -16.35 19.79
CA ALA A 173 19.54 -17.47 20.34
C ALA A 173 18.71 -18.19 19.25
N GLU A 174 18.61 -19.51 19.34
CA GLU A 174 17.89 -20.36 18.38
C GLU A 174 16.63 -20.96 19.02
N PHE A 175 15.46 -20.63 18.46
CA PHE A 175 14.17 -21.20 18.85
C PHE A 175 13.67 -22.13 17.74
N ARG A 176 13.85 -23.44 17.92
CA ARG A 176 13.47 -24.46 16.92
C ARG A 176 11.95 -24.63 16.79
N ASN A 177 11.24 -24.35 17.87
CA ASN A 177 9.79 -24.46 17.97
C ASN A 177 9.17 -23.11 18.33
N ALA A 178 7.85 -23.08 18.50
CA ALA A 178 7.11 -21.89 18.88
C ALA A 178 7.70 -21.18 20.10
N ALA A 179 7.88 -19.85 19.99
CA ALA A 179 8.35 -19.00 21.06
C ALA A 179 7.28 -17.95 21.42
N SER A 180 6.95 -17.84 22.70
CA SER A 180 5.99 -16.86 23.20
C SER A 180 6.58 -16.05 24.34
N PHE A 181 6.43 -14.73 24.24
CA PHE A 181 6.73 -13.71 25.24
C PHE A 181 5.46 -12.90 25.54
N ALA A 182 4.31 -13.57 25.54
CA ALA A 182 3.01 -12.92 25.67
C ALA A 182 2.91 -12.22 27.03
N ALA A 183 2.44 -10.98 27.03
CA ALA A 183 2.31 -10.12 28.21
C ALA A 183 3.60 -9.94 29.03
N ALA A 184 4.78 -10.16 28.44
CA ALA A 184 6.04 -9.91 29.11
C ALA A 184 6.25 -8.40 29.35
N ASP A 185 6.77 -8.02 30.53
CA ASP A 185 7.13 -6.64 30.91
C ASP A 185 8.67 -6.53 30.90
N PHE A 186 9.22 -5.98 29.81
CA PHE A 186 10.64 -5.70 29.65
C PHE A 186 10.93 -4.28 30.15
N ARG A 187 11.32 -4.15 31.42
CA ARG A 187 11.63 -2.84 32.04
C ARG A 187 13.02 -2.35 31.65
N GLY A 188 13.98 -3.28 31.63
CA GLY A 188 15.30 -3.06 31.05
C GLY A 188 15.32 -3.22 29.54
N ASN A 189 16.51 -3.09 28.95
CA ASN A 189 16.69 -3.31 27.51
C ASN A 189 16.51 -4.80 27.17
N VAL A 190 16.03 -5.08 25.96
CA VAL A 190 15.94 -6.44 25.44
C VAL A 190 16.52 -6.55 24.04
N TYR A 191 17.37 -7.57 23.82
CA TYR A 191 18.06 -7.76 22.54
C TYR A 191 17.78 -9.15 21.99
N PHE A 192 17.24 -9.19 20.77
CA PHE A 192 17.03 -10.40 19.96
C PHE A 192 17.88 -10.35 18.69
N ASP A 193 18.94 -9.56 18.69
CA ASP A 193 19.82 -9.37 17.55
C ASP A 193 20.39 -10.74 17.12
N GLU A 194 20.39 -11.01 15.81
CA GLU A 194 20.82 -12.29 15.21
C GLU A 194 20.06 -13.54 15.70
N ALA A 195 18.97 -13.38 16.46
CA ALA A 195 18.17 -14.52 16.91
C ALA A 195 17.42 -15.20 15.75
N LEU A 196 17.35 -16.52 15.79
CA LEU A 196 16.67 -17.36 14.80
C LEU A 196 15.42 -17.99 15.40
N PHE A 197 14.25 -17.67 14.82
CA PHE A 197 12.97 -18.28 15.17
C PHE A 197 12.49 -19.17 14.03
N CYS A 198 12.58 -20.49 14.19
CA CYS A 198 12.21 -21.46 13.15
C CYS A 198 10.68 -21.68 13.04
N SER A 199 9.88 -21.08 13.92
CA SER A 199 8.41 -21.21 13.95
C SER A 199 7.73 -19.87 14.28
N HIS A 200 6.45 -19.91 14.64
CA HIS A 200 5.68 -18.72 15.00
C HIS A 200 6.16 -18.12 16.34
N THR A 201 6.22 -16.78 16.39
CA THR A 201 6.67 -16.01 17.54
C THR A 201 5.60 -15.04 18.02
N ILE A 202 5.31 -15.02 19.32
CA ILE A 202 4.21 -14.23 19.90
C ILE A 202 4.73 -13.29 20.98
N PHE A 203 4.58 -11.99 20.76
CA PHE A 203 4.82 -10.88 21.71
C PHE A 203 3.52 -10.13 22.06
N ASN A 204 2.37 -10.78 21.93
CA ASN A 204 1.07 -10.15 22.19
C ASN A 204 1.02 -9.56 23.61
N LEU A 205 0.52 -8.33 23.74
CA LEU A 205 0.42 -7.58 25.00
C LEU A 205 1.77 -7.32 25.71
N ALA A 206 2.91 -7.62 25.07
CA ALA A 206 4.21 -7.35 25.66
C ALA A 206 4.46 -5.84 25.77
N VAL A 207 5.13 -5.43 26.85
CA VAL A 207 5.48 -4.04 27.12
C VAL A 207 7.00 -3.91 27.08
N PHE A 208 7.49 -3.20 26.08
CA PHE A 208 8.89 -2.87 25.88
C PHE A 208 9.14 -1.46 26.43
N ARG A 209 9.51 -1.37 27.71
CA ARG A 209 9.87 -0.09 28.34
C ARG A 209 11.30 0.28 28.05
N GLY A 210 12.18 -0.70 27.87
CA GLY A 210 13.56 -0.54 27.46
C GLY A 210 13.76 -0.27 25.97
N SER A 211 15.02 -0.09 25.59
CA SER A 211 15.41 -0.23 24.18
C SER A 211 15.24 -1.69 23.77
N THR A 212 14.68 -1.91 22.58
CA THR A 212 14.52 -3.25 22.00
C THR A 212 15.34 -3.37 20.72
N GLY A 213 16.13 -4.43 20.58
CA GLY A 213 16.90 -4.75 19.38
C GLY A 213 16.40 -6.02 18.68
N PHE A 214 16.34 -5.96 17.35
CA PHE A 214 16.04 -7.10 16.46
C PHE A 214 16.99 -7.11 15.26
N GLY A 215 18.18 -6.51 15.38
CA GLY A 215 19.12 -6.37 14.27
C GLY A 215 19.61 -7.74 13.80
N GLY A 216 19.38 -8.08 12.55
CA GLY A 216 19.72 -9.38 11.99
C GLY A 216 18.82 -10.54 12.44
N ALA A 217 17.74 -10.28 13.18
CA ALA A 217 16.83 -11.34 13.60
C ALA A 217 16.09 -11.96 12.40
N VAL A 218 15.96 -13.30 12.42
CA VAL A 218 15.30 -14.07 11.36
C VAL A 218 14.11 -14.83 11.92
N PHE A 219 12.93 -14.58 11.36
CA PHE A 219 11.68 -15.26 11.69
C PHE A 219 11.21 -16.08 10.49
N LEU A 220 11.19 -17.40 10.62
CA LEU A 220 10.73 -18.32 9.57
C LEU A 220 9.21 -18.57 9.62
N GLY A 221 8.51 -18.03 10.63
CA GLY A 221 7.06 -18.06 10.76
C GLY A 221 6.45 -16.69 11.02
N ASP A 222 5.16 -16.68 11.35
CA ASP A 222 4.44 -15.46 11.73
C ASP A 222 4.95 -14.88 13.05
N VAL A 223 5.09 -13.55 13.10
CA VAL A 223 5.44 -12.78 14.30
C VAL A 223 4.29 -11.87 14.66
N ARG A 224 3.81 -11.94 15.91
CA ARG A 224 2.68 -11.12 16.38
C ARG A 224 3.04 -10.24 17.56
N PHE A 225 2.85 -8.95 17.40
CA PHE A 225 2.96 -7.89 18.41
C PHE A 225 1.57 -7.30 18.73
N TYR A 226 0.53 -8.14 18.76
CA TYR A 226 -0.84 -7.67 18.95
C TYR A 226 -0.97 -6.94 20.29
N LYS A 227 -1.38 -5.66 20.25
CA LYS A 227 -1.47 -4.78 21.43
C LYS A 227 -0.16 -4.65 22.22
N ALA A 228 0.99 -4.86 21.58
CA ALA A 228 2.28 -4.58 22.22
C ALA A 228 2.50 -3.07 22.38
N SER A 229 3.28 -2.68 23.39
CA SER A 229 3.63 -1.28 23.65
C SER A 229 5.15 -1.10 23.57
N PHE A 230 5.60 -0.18 22.73
CA PHE A 230 7.00 0.21 22.59
C PHE A 230 7.19 1.63 23.12
N GLU A 231 7.72 1.76 24.34
CA GLU A 231 7.80 3.06 25.02
C GLU A 231 9.11 3.81 24.73
N ARG A 232 10.22 3.11 24.46
CA ARG A 232 11.55 3.72 24.20
C ARG A 232 12.30 3.12 23.01
N THR A 233 11.66 2.24 22.24
CA THR A 233 12.28 1.61 21.08
C THR A 233 12.43 2.61 19.94
N VAL A 234 13.66 2.77 19.46
CA VAL A 234 14.02 3.69 18.37
C VAL A 234 14.21 2.99 17.02
N MET A 235 14.50 1.68 17.05
CA MET A 235 14.77 0.87 15.87
C MET A 235 14.15 -0.51 16.04
N VAL A 236 13.46 -1.01 15.02
CA VAL A 236 13.01 -2.40 14.92
C VAL A 236 13.58 -2.96 13.62
N GLY A 237 14.59 -3.80 13.75
CA GLY A 237 15.33 -4.37 12.61
C GLY A 237 16.68 -3.67 12.35
N PRO A 238 17.34 -3.96 11.22
CA PRO A 238 16.86 -4.77 10.10
C PRO A 238 16.51 -6.20 10.50
N LEU A 239 15.31 -6.66 10.17
CA LEU A 239 14.88 -8.04 10.44
C LEU A 239 14.28 -8.69 9.19
N VAL A 240 14.27 -10.02 9.19
CA VAL A 240 13.67 -10.83 8.12
C VAL A 240 12.52 -11.65 8.70
N SER A 241 11.36 -11.59 8.07
CA SER A 241 10.23 -12.48 8.36
C SER A 241 9.74 -13.13 7.07
N THR A 242 9.80 -14.46 6.97
CA THR A 242 9.24 -15.16 5.81
C THR A 242 7.71 -15.16 5.81
N GLY A 243 7.11 -15.02 7.00
CA GLY A 243 5.67 -14.95 7.21
C GLY A 243 5.16 -13.53 7.43
N THR A 244 4.17 -13.42 8.32
CA THR A 244 3.49 -12.17 8.65
C THR A 244 4.17 -11.46 9.82
N LEU A 245 4.42 -10.16 9.68
CA LEU A 245 4.81 -9.25 10.78
C LEU A 245 3.59 -8.42 11.21
N ASP A 246 2.96 -8.81 12.30
CA ASP A 246 1.69 -8.25 12.77
C ASP A 246 1.89 -7.29 13.96
N PHE A 247 1.62 -6.00 13.75
CA PHE A 247 1.59 -4.94 14.75
C PHE A 247 0.14 -4.49 15.10
N ASP A 248 -0.89 -5.31 14.86
CA ASP A 248 -2.29 -4.90 15.09
C ASP A 248 -2.51 -4.36 16.52
N ALA A 249 -3.06 -3.16 16.59
CA ALA A 249 -3.30 -2.40 17.83
C ALA A 249 -2.05 -2.13 18.69
N ALA A 250 -0.83 -2.27 18.14
CA ALA A 250 0.40 -1.90 18.82
C ALA A 250 0.53 -0.38 18.97
N THR A 251 1.23 0.07 20.00
CA THR A 251 1.49 1.50 20.27
C THR A 251 2.99 1.78 20.28
N PHE A 252 3.41 2.79 19.54
CA PHE A 252 4.78 3.32 19.54
C PHE A 252 4.78 4.71 20.18
N GLY A 253 5.41 4.81 21.36
CA GLY A 253 5.47 6.03 22.16
C GLY A 253 6.61 6.99 21.77
N THR A 254 7.61 6.51 21.05
CA THR A 254 8.79 7.28 20.61
C THR A 254 9.01 7.16 19.12
N ALA A 255 9.84 8.05 18.58
CA ALA A 255 10.17 8.01 17.16
C ALA A 255 10.87 6.70 16.83
N VAL A 256 10.37 5.97 15.82
CA VAL A 256 10.82 4.61 15.51
C VAL A 256 11.12 4.44 14.03
N THR A 257 12.22 3.77 13.73
CA THR A 257 12.51 3.27 12.38
C THR A 257 12.28 1.76 12.37
N ILE A 258 11.47 1.28 11.43
CA ILE A 258 11.23 -0.15 11.22
C ILE A 258 11.85 -0.54 9.89
N GLU A 259 12.82 -1.44 9.94
CA GLU A 259 13.51 -1.98 8.78
C GLU A 259 13.21 -3.48 8.69
N ALA A 260 12.42 -3.88 7.69
CA ALA A 260 11.97 -5.26 7.59
C ALA A 260 11.85 -5.74 6.14
N ALA A 261 12.37 -6.94 5.90
CA ALA A 261 12.00 -7.76 4.74
C ALA A 261 10.93 -8.75 5.21
N ALA A 262 9.70 -8.60 4.73
CA ALA A 262 8.56 -9.41 5.18
C ALA A 262 7.60 -9.72 4.03
N ALA A 263 6.88 -10.84 4.10
CA ALA A 263 5.82 -11.14 3.12
C ALA A 263 4.59 -10.24 3.33
N ALA A 264 4.23 -10.00 4.60
CA ALA A 264 3.13 -9.12 4.98
C ALA A 264 3.45 -8.35 6.26
N VAL A 265 3.05 -7.08 6.31
CA VAL A 265 3.16 -6.20 7.47
C VAL A 265 1.78 -5.65 7.80
N TYR A 266 1.22 -6.04 8.94
CA TYR A 266 -0.07 -5.56 9.41
C TYR A 266 0.13 -4.46 10.45
N CYS A 267 -0.28 -3.25 10.12
CA CYS A 267 -0.29 -2.09 11.01
C CYS A 267 -1.73 -1.67 11.34
N TRP A 268 -2.67 -2.62 11.37
CA TRP A 268 -4.09 -2.35 11.59
C TRP A 268 -4.33 -1.76 12.99
N ARG A 269 -5.07 -0.66 13.12
CA ARG A 269 -5.31 0.02 14.42
C ARG A 269 -4.04 0.38 15.21
N THR A 270 -2.88 0.44 14.55
CA THR A 270 -1.64 0.87 15.21
C THR A 270 -1.74 2.32 15.64
N ARG A 271 -1.10 2.66 16.76
CA ARG A 271 -0.99 4.04 17.23
C ARG A 271 0.46 4.51 17.17
N TRP A 272 0.71 5.53 16.36
CA TRP A 272 1.99 6.21 16.24
C TRP A 272 1.91 7.53 17.01
N ALA A 273 2.40 7.53 18.26
CA ALA A 273 2.43 8.73 19.11
C ALA A 273 3.70 9.59 18.89
N ALA A 274 4.51 9.24 17.88
CA ALA A 274 5.70 9.95 17.44
C ALA A 274 5.99 9.63 15.97
N THR A 275 6.98 10.32 15.38
CA THR A 275 7.37 10.12 13.98
C THR A 275 7.82 8.68 13.71
N ALA A 276 7.34 8.06 12.63
CA ALA A 276 7.75 6.71 12.27
C ALA A 276 8.24 6.61 10.82
N ALA A 277 9.29 5.81 10.61
CA ALA A 277 9.83 5.53 9.28
C ALA A 277 9.85 4.01 9.05
N LEU A 278 8.99 3.52 8.17
CA LEU A 278 8.93 2.11 7.78
C LEU A 278 9.67 1.96 6.44
N ARG A 279 10.77 1.22 6.45
CA ARG A 279 11.56 0.85 5.28
C ARG A 279 11.36 -0.64 5.04
N LEU A 280 10.59 -0.95 4.02
CA LEU A 280 10.08 -2.30 3.80
C LEU A 280 10.56 -2.88 2.47
N ARG A 281 10.69 -4.20 2.43
CA ARG A 281 10.98 -4.96 1.21
C ARG A 281 10.03 -6.14 1.09
N TYR A 282 9.57 -6.42 -0.13
CA TYR A 282 8.62 -7.49 -0.52
C TYR A 282 7.22 -7.40 0.10
N ALA A 283 7.04 -6.55 1.11
CA ALA A 283 5.89 -6.57 2.00
C ALA A 283 4.59 -6.08 1.35
N SER A 284 3.54 -6.87 1.55
CA SER A 284 2.15 -6.36 1.51
C SER A 284 1.85 -5.63 2.82
N VAL A 285 1.44 -4.36 2.74
CA VAL A 285 1.28 -3.46 3.90
C VAL A 285 -0.19 -3.15 4.11
N HIS A 286 -0.70 -3.42 5.31
CA HIS A 286 -2.07 -3.12 5.70
C HIS A 286 -2.08 -2.05 6.79
N LEU A 287 -2.55 -0.83 6.49
CA LEU A 287 -2.55 0.28 7.44
C LEU A 287 -3.92 0.64 8.01
N GLY A 288 -4.96 -0.15 7.70
CA GLY A 288 -6.34 0.22 8.00
C GLY A 288 -6.56 0.62 9.47
N TYR A 289 -7.27 1.72 9.66
CA TYR A 289 -7.63 2.32 10.95
C TYR A 289 -6.44 2.67 11.85
N ALA A 290 -5.22 2.76 11.31
CA ALA A 290 -4.06 3.26 12.03
C ALA A 290 -4.23 4.75 12.37
N VAL A 291 -3.78 5.12 13.57
CA VAL A 291 -3.81 6.48 14.09
C VAL A 291 -2.39 7.03 14.11
N MET A 292 -2.18 8.15 13.43
CA MET A 292 -0.90 8.83 13.34
C MET A 292 -1.02 10.23 13.94
N GLU A 293 -0.40 10.45 15.09
CA GLU A 293 -0.35 11.77 15.74
C GLU A 293 0.77 12.65 15.16
N TYR A 294 1.74 12.01 14.49
CA TYR A 294 2.93 12.62 13.90
C TYR A 294 3.20 12.03 12.51
N PRO A 295 4.07 12.66 11.70
CA PRO A 295 4.42 12.17 10.37
C PRO A 295 4.90 10.72 10.36
N VAL A 296 4.32 9.91 9.48
CA VAL A 296 4.75 8.54 9.21
C VAL A 296 5.09 8.41 7.73
N SER A 297 6.30 7.91 7.46
CA SER A 297 6.77 7.61 6.10
C SER A 297 6.88 6.11 5.90
N ILE A 298 6.33 5.60 4.80
CA ILE A 298 6.44 4.20 4.40
C ILE A 298 7.09 4.16 3.04
N ALA A 299 8.22 3.48 2.94
CA ALA A 299 9.02 3.45 1.74
C ALA A 299 9.50 2.04 1.39
N THR A 300 9.54 1.73 0.10
CA THR A 300 10.29 0.57 -0.39
C THR A 300 11.79 0.83 -0.23
N HIS A 301 12.52 -0.07 0.44
CA HIS A 301 13.96 0.02 0.53
C HIS A 301 14.65 -0.68 -0.66
N SER A 302 15.53 0.00 -1.37
CA SER A 302 16.11 -0.50 -2.64
C SER A 302 17.21 -1.54 -2.47
N ARG A 303 17.97 -1.51 -1.36
CA ARG A 303 19.06 -2.45 -1.09
C ARG A 303 18.65 -3.53 -0.08
N PRO A 304 19.13 -4.77 -0.23
CA PRO A 304 18.99 -5.78 0.82
C PRO A 304 19.47 -5.26 2.17
N PHE A 305 18.76 -5.63 3.22
CA PHE A 305 19.26 -5.44 4.57
C PHE A 305 20.39 -6.46 4.80
N THR A 306 21.63 -6.00 4.76
CA THR A 306 22.79 -6.86 5.03
C THR A 306 23.06 -6.87 6.53
N SER A 307 22.81 -7.99 7.18
CA SER A 307 23.37 -8.35 8.49
C SER A 307 24.43 -9.42 8.24
N ASP A 308 25.65 -9.23 8.75
CA ASP A 308 26.85 -10.03 8.46
C ASP A 308 26.55 -11.54 8.30
N GLY A 309 26.58 -12.04 7.06
CA GLY A 309 26.48 -13.47 6.74
C GLY A 309 25.08 -14.03 6.44
N THR A 310 24.00 -13.33 6.78
CA THR A 310 22.62 -13.78 6.50
C THR A 310 22.13 -13.19 5.17
N ALA A 311 22.01 -14.03 4.15
CA ALA A 311 21.39 -13.63 2.88
C ALA A 311 19.90 -13.32 3.11
N GLU A 312 19.45 -12.14 2.67
CA GLU A 312 18.03 -11.82 2.58
C GLU A 312 17.34 -12.91 1.73
N PRO A 313 16.36 -13.66 2.28
CA PRO A 313 15.66 -14.65 1.49
C PRO A 313 14.91 -13.94 0.36
N GLY A 314 14.99 -14.50 -0.85
CA GLY A 314 14.22 -14.02 -1.99
C GLY A 314 12.74 -14.31 -1.80
N LEU A 315 12.04 -13.47 -1.02
CA LEU A 315 10.61 -13.60 -0.71
C LEU A 315 9.70 -13.28 -1.92
N GLY A 316 10.29 -12.86 -3.03
CA GLY A 316 9.62 -12.67 -4.30
C GLY A 316 10.55 -12.02 -5.33
N ASP A 317 10.08 -11.98 -6.58
CA ASP A 317 10.82 -11.33 -7.67
C ASP A 317 10.73 -9.79 -7.61
N ASP A 318 9.68 -9.26 -6.98
CA ASP A 318 9.47 -7.82 -6.79
C ASP A 318 9.74 -7.41 -5.34
N ALA A 319 10.83 -6.68 -5.13
CA ALA A 319 11.23 -6.19 -3.82
C ALA A 319 10.37 -5.01 -3.32
N ARG A 320 9.41 -4.53 -4.12
CA ARG A 320 8.56 -3.38 -3.75
C ARG A 320 7.58 -3.70 -2.65
N ALA A 321 7.39 -2.74 -1.76
CA ALA A 321 6.27 -2.74 -0.84
C ALA A 321 4.97 -2.45 -1.61
N ARG A 322 3.93 -3.24 -1.33
CA ARG A 322 2.58 -3.11 -1.89
C ARG A 322 1.64 -2.64 -0.80
N MET A 323 1.04 -1.46 -0.93
CA MET A 323 0.00 -1.02 -0.01
C MET A 323 -1.31 -1.72 -0.36
N MET A 324 -1.94 -2.34 0.64
CA MET A 324 -3.18 -3.09 0.46
C MET A 324 -4.40 -2.32 0.98
N SER A 325 -4.28 -1.52 2.04
CA SER A 325 -5.41 -0.76 2.57
C SER A 325 -5.00 0.45 3.39
N LEU A 326 -5.68 1.57 3.14
CA LEU A 326 -5.64 2.84 3.88
C LEU A 326 -7.00 3.20 4.50
N GLN A 327 -7.94 2.26 4.55
CA GLN A 327 -9.29 2.51 5.07
C GLN A 327 -9.27 3.06 6.50
N GLY A 328 -10.01 4.13 6.77
CA GLY A 328 -10.12 4.73 8.11
C GLY A 328 -8.85 5.42 8.61
N VAL A 329 -7.82 5.55 7.77
CA VAL A 329 -6.56 6.23 8.10
C VAL A 329 -6.69 7.73 7.88
N ASP A 330 -6.09 8.56 8.75
CA ASP A 330 -5.87 9.98 8.46
C ASP A 330 -4.56 10.16 7.66
N ALA A 331 -4.70 10.54 6.39
CA ALA A 331 -3.58 10.69 5.48
C ALA A 331 -2.83 12.03 5.61
N ALA A 332 -3.26 12.96 6.49
CA ALA A 332 -2.61 14.26 6.67
C ALA A 332 -1.13 14.15 7.07
N HIS A 333 -0.77 13.07 7.76
CA HIS A 333 0.58 12.80 8.24
C HIS A 333 1.25 11.62 7.52
N LEU A 334 0.67 11.13 6.41
CA LEU A 334 1.15 9.94 5.72
C LEU A 334 1.91 10.28 4.43
N THR A 335 3.15 9.79 4.33
CA THR A 335 3.95 9.81 3.11
C THR A 335 4.23 8.39 2.65
N LEU A 336 3.92 8.10 1.38
CA LEU A 336 4.24 6.82 0.73
C LEU A 336 5.28 7.05 -0.36
N ALA A 337 6.40 6.34 -0.32
CA ALA A 337 7.50 6.49 -1.26
C ALA A 337 7.86 5.18 -1.95
N ASP A 338 7.89 5.17 -3.28
CA ASP A 338 8.24 3.98 -4.08
C ASP A 338 7.35 2.75 -3.80
N VAL A 339 6.06 2.97 -3.51
CA VAL A 339 5.08 1.93 -3.13
C VAL A 339 4.12 1.61 -4.28
N ASP A 340 3.79 0.34 -4.46
CA ASP A 340 2.74 -0.09 -5.37
C ASP A 340 1.35 -0.02 -4.68
N LEU A 341 0.42 0.72 -5.29
CA LEU A 341 -0.95 0.95 -4.83
C LEU A 341 -1.99 0.25 -5.72
N THR A 342 -1.58 -0.71 -6.57
CA THR A 342 -2.46 -1.37 -7.56
C THR A 342 -3.71 -1.99 -6.93
N ASP A 343 -3.53 -2.67 -5.79
CA ASP A 343 -4.59 -3.35 -5.04
C ASP A 343 -4.97 -2.61 -3.73
N CYS A 344 -4.62 -1.32 -3.63
CA CYS A 344 -4.82 -0.55 -2.41
C CYS A 344 -6.27 -0.06 -2.28
N PHE A 345 -6.95 -0.45 -1.20
CA PHE A 345 -8.21 0.18 -0.80
C PHE A 345 -7.94 1.57 -0.21
N ILE A 346 -8.46 2.62 -0.86
CA ILE A 346 -8.25 4.03 -0.53
C ILE A 346 -9.56 4.69 -0.06
N ALA A 347 -10.72 4.13 -0.40
CA ALA A 347 -11.99 4.62 0.12
C ALA A 347 -11.98 4.66 1.66
N GLU A 348 -12.74 5.59 2.24
CA GLU A 348 -12.79 5.86 3.70
C GLU A 348 -11.50 6.43 4.32
N THR A 349 -10.48 6.75 3.51
CA THR A 349 -9.32 7.53 4.00
C THR A 349 -9.74 8.96 4.33
N ILE A 350 -9.36 9.44 5.50
CA ILE A 350 -9.59 10.81 5.99
C ILE A 350 -8.45 11.71 5.50
N HIS A 351 -8.76 12.95 5.11
CA HIS A 351 -7.77 13.90 4.52
C HIS A 351 -6.96 13.30 3.37
N LEU A 352 -7.59 12.52 2.50
CA LEU A 352 -6.93 11.90 1.35
C LEU A 352 -6.30 12.94 0.40
N ASP A 353 -6.79 14.18 0.42
CA ASP A 353 -6.21 15.32 -0.29
C ASP A 353 -4.83 15.76 0.25
N GLN A 354 -4.42 15.29 1.42
CA GLN A 354 -3.11 15.58 2.03
C GLN A 354 -2.13 14.40 1.95
N LEU A 355 -2.54 13.25 1.41
CA LEU A 355 -1.66 12.11 1.17
C LEU A 355 -0.48 12.53 0.27
N ARG A 356 0.74 12.24 0.71
CA ARG A 356 1.96 12.50 -0.07
C ARG A 356 2.45 11.23 -0.74
N LEU A 357 2.55 11.27 -2.07
CA LEU A 357 3.13 10.19 -2.87
C LEU A 357 4.45 10.67 -3.46
N GLU A 358 5.54 10.00 -3.11
CA GLU A 358 6.90 10.32 -3.54
C GLU A 358 7.52 9.16 -4.33
N GLY A 359 8.47 9.47 -5.22
CA GLY A 359 9.14 8.46 -6.03
C GLY A 359 8.23 7.75 -7.03
N ARG A 360 8.46 6.45 -7.23
CA ARG A 360 7.76 5.59 -8.18
C ARG A 360 6.58 4.88 -7.52
N TYR A 361 5.38 5.39 -7.70
CA TYR A 361 4.15 4.70 -7.32
C TYR A 361 3.41 4.13 -8.54
N VAL A 362 2.72 3.01 -8.32
CA VAL A 362 1.90 2.32 -9.35
C VAL A 362 0.45 2.31 -8.88
N LEU A 363 -0.47 2.59 -9.79
CA LEU A 363 -1.93 2.56 -9.57
C LEU A 363 -2.54 1.67 -10.64
N PRO A 364 -3.73 1.08 -10.40
CA PRO A 364 -4.36 0.24 -11.39
C PRO A 364 -4.71 1.06 -12.64
N LEU A 365 -4.52 0.45 -13.81
CA LEU A 365 -4.81 1.08 -15.10
C LEU A 365 -6.12 0.56 -15.65
N THR A 366 -6.83 1.41 -16.40
CA THR A 366 -7.96 0.95 -17.20
C THR A 366 -7.51 -0.17 -18.15
N PRO A 367 -8.36 -1.20 -18.37
CA PRO A 367 -8.09 -2.25 -19.35
C PRO A 367 -7.73 -1.70 -20.73
N SER A 368 -6.68 -2.26 -21.34
CA SER A 368 -6.17 -1.86 -22.64
C SER A 368 -6.77 -2.69 -23.79
N GLY A 369 -6.70 -2.17 -25.01
CA GLY A 369 -7.10 -2.87 -26.23
C GLY A 369 -8.37 -2.33 -26.92
N VAL A 370 -8.63 -2.85 -28.13
CA VAL A 370 -9.83 -2.54 -28.91
C VAL A 370 -10.94 -3.48 -28.50
N ARG A 371 -12.09 -2.93 -28.08
CA ARG A 371 -13.26 -3.73 -27.71
C ARG A 371 -14.48 -3.41 -28.53
N TRP A 372 -15.21 -4.45 -28.87
CA TRP A 372 -16.45 -4.39 -29.62
C TRP A 372 -17.61 -4.24 -28.65
N ARG A 373 -18.22 -3.04 -28.62
CA ARG A 373 -19.45 -2.81 -27.85
C ARG A 373 -20.58 -2.54 -28.83
N GLY A 374 -21.49 -3.51 -29.01
CA GLY A 374 -22.60 -3.38 -29.95
C GLY A 374 -22.20 -3.20 -31.41
N GLY A 375 -21.08 -3.82 -31.85
CA GLY A 375 -20.63 -3.76 -33.25
C GLY A 375 -19.71 -2.60 -33.63
N LEU A 376 -19.39 -1.68 -32.70
CA LEU A 376 -18.43 -0.58 -32.92
C LEU A 376 -17.14 -0.80 -32.12
N PRO A 377 -15.95 -0.57 -32.73
CA PRO A 377 -14.69 -0.62 -32.01
C PRO A 377 -14.57 0.59 -31.07
N THR A 378 -14.58 0.34 -29.77
CA THR A 378 -14.37 1.33 -28.72
C THR A 378 -12.95 1.24 -28.19
N TRP A 379 -12.29 2.39 -28.13
CA TRP A 379 -10.91 2.51 -27.65
C TRP A 379 -10.93 3.06 -26.24
N TRP A 380 -10.44 2.28 -25.29
CA TRP A 380 -10.21 2.77 -23.94
C TRP A 380 -8.87 3.47 -23.92
N THR A 381 -8.87 4.70 -23.43
CA THR A 381 -7.60 5.39 -23.19
C THR A 381 -7.04 4.92 -21.87
N PRO A 382 -5.74 4.58 -21.82
CA PRO A 382 -5.09 4.27 -20.57
C PRO A 382 -5.20 5.47 -19.64
N ARG A 383 -5.77 5.26 -18.45
CA ARG A 383 -5.72 6.19 -17.32
C ARG A 383 -5.47 5.42 -16.04
N ARG A 384 -4.88 6.10 -15.06
CA ARG A 384 -4.83 5.62 -13.67
C ARG A 384 -6.24 5.61 -13.07
N THR A 385 -6.53 4.58 -12.30
CA THR A 385 -7.83 4.32 -11.66
C THR A 385 -7.62 3.87 -10.22
N LEU A 386 -8.71 3.56 -9.53
CA LEU A 386 -8.73 2.98 -8.20
C LEU A 386 -9.20 1.53 -8.29
N ILE A 387 -8.75 0.67 -7.37
CA ILE A 387 -9.17 -0.74 -7.34
C ILE A 387 -10.68 -0.86 -7.10
N GLU A 388 -11.26 0.06 -6.33
CA GLU A 388 -12.70 0.12 -6.08
C GLU A 388 -13.50 0.45 -7.34
N GLU A 389 -12.92 1.22 -8.28
CA GLU A 389 -13.54 1.41 -9.60
C GLU A 389 -13.50 0.10 -10.42
N HIS A 390 -12.43 -0.68 -10.33
CA HIS A 390 -12.36 -1.99 -10.99
C HIS A 390 -13.48 -2.91 -10.50
N HIS A 391 -13.67 -2.96 -9.18
CA HIS A 391 -14.72 -3.75 -8.53
C HIS A 391 -16.12 -3.33 -9.00
N TRP A 392 -16.40 -2.03 -9.01
CA TRP A 392 -17.68 -1.49 -9.49
C TRP A 392 -17.94 -1.82 -10.97
N ARG A 393 -16.92 -1.76 -11.83
CA ARG A 393 -17.12 -2.03 -13.26
C ARG A 393 -17.23 -3.51 -13.57
N ALA A 394 -16.51 -4.35 -12.85
CA ALA A 394 -16.59 -5.80 -12.97
C ALA A 394 -17.97 -6.31 -12.52
N SER A 395 -18.61 -5.68 -11.53
CA SER A 395 -19.96 -6.07 -11.07
C SER A 395 -21.06 -5.73 -12.10
N ARG A 396 -20.81 -4.81 -13.04
CA ARG A 396 -21.76 -4.50 -14.12
C ARG A 396 -21.59 -5.46 -15.29
N SER A 397 -22.52 -6.41 -15.41
CA SER A 397 -22.56 -7.50 -16.41
C SER A 397 -22.28 -7.10 -17.87
N THR A 398 -22.56 -5.86 -18.27
CA THR A 398 -22.28 -5.33 -19.62
C THR A 398 -20.91 -4.65 -19.72
N GLY A 399 -19.81 -5.41 -19.59
CA GLY A 399 -18.45 -4.90 -19.84
C GLY A 399 -17.36 -5.33 -18.85
N ALA A 400 -17.56 -6.43 -18.12
CA ALA A 400 -16.65 -6.95 -17.09
C ALA A 400 -15.26 -7.36 -17.62
N ASP A 401 -15.10 -7.58 -18.93
CA ASP A 401 -13.83 -8.01 -19.51
C ASP A 401 -12.67 -7.14 -18.99
N GLY A 402 -11.57 -7.75 -18.54
CA GLY A 402 -10.35 -7.07 -18.08
C GLY A 402 -10.45 -6.17 -16.84
N TRP A 403 -11.61 -5.91 -16.26
CA TRP A 403 -11.71 -5.27 -14.94
C TRP A 403 -11.55 -6.30 -13.83
N THR A 404 -10.96 -5.89 -12.71
CA THR A 404 -10.70 -6.77 -11.57
C THR A 404 -11.95 -6.87 -10.70
N PRO A 405 -12.57 -8.07 -10.56
CA PRO A 405 -13.74 -8.26 -9.71
C PRO A 405 -13.40 -8.06 -8.23
N ALA A 406 -14.40 -7.65 -7.45
CA ALA A 406 -14.27 -7.60 -6.00
C ALA A 406 -14.09 -9.02 -5.43
N PRO A 407 -13.22 -9.21 -4.42
CA PRO A 407 -13.26 -10.40 -3.59
C PRO A 407 -14.64 -10.57 -2.95
N ALA A 408 -15.05 -11.81 -2.67
CA ALA A 408 -16.41 -12.14 -2.23
C ALA A 408 -16.89 -11.39 -0.95
N GLU A 409 -15.96 -10.97 -0.10
CA GLU A 409 -16.23 -10.30 1.18
C GLU A 409 -16.17 -8.76 1.10
N VAL A 410 -15.85 -8.19 -0.07
CA VAL A 410 -15.64 -6.74 -0.24
C VAL A 410 -16.91 -6.10 -0.81
N GLU A 411 -17.43 -5.11 -0.10
CA GLU A 411 -18.55 -4.30 -0.59
C GLU A 411 -18.14 -3.46 -1.80
N VAL A 412 -18.93 -3.53 -2.86
CA VAL A 412 -18.69 -2.77 -4.09
C VAL A 412 -19.24 -1.36 -3.94
N LEU A 413 -18.36 -0.37 -3.96
CA LEU A 413 -18.75 1.03 -3.84
C LEU A 413 -19.43 1.54 -5.12
N GLU A 414 -20.55 2.25 -4.96
CA GLU A 414 -21.24 2.92 -6.05
C GLU A 414 -20.55 4.25 -6.45
N PRO A 415 -20.77 4.76 -7.68
CA PRO A 415 -20.12 5.96 -8.20
C PRO A 415 -20.30 7.21 -7.34
N VAL A 416 -21.43 7.31 -6.63
CA VAL A 416 -21.71 8.41 -5.69
C VAL A 416 -20.66 8.47 -4.58
N ALA A 417 -20.22 7.32 -4.07
CA ALA A 417 -19.20 7.21 -3.04
C ALA A 417 -17.77 7.37 -3.60
N LEU A 418 -17.52 6.94 -4.84
CA LEU A 418 -16.20 7.03 -5.49
C LEU A 418 -15.86 8.44 -5.99
N ALA A 419 -16.85 9.25 -6.40
CA ALA A 419 -16.60 10.60 -6.92
C ALA A 419 -15.87 11.53 -5.92
N PRO A 420 -16.24 11.58 -4.63
CA PRO A 420 -15.47 12.29 -3.61
C PRO A 420 -14.02 11.80 -3.44
N VAL A 421 -13.78 10.49 -3.53
CA VAL A 421 -12.44 9.89 -3.39
C VAL A 421 -11.53 10.38 -4.53
N TYR A 422 -12.02 10.30 -5.77
CA TYR A 422 -11.32 10.84 -6.94
C TYR A 422 -11.01 12.33 -6.83
N ARG A 423 -11.97 13.12 -6.32
CA ARG A 423 -11.81 14.57 -6.13
C ARG A 423 -10.74 14.91 -5.09
N GLN A 424 -10.67 14.18 -3.99
CA GLN A 424 -9.63 14.38 -2.96
C GLN A 424 -8.24 14.01 -3.50
N LEU A 425 -8.10 12.86 -4.16
CA LEU A 425 -6.83 12.48 -4.81
C LEU A 425 -6.38 13.47 -5.87
N ARG A 426 -7.31 13.94 -6.72
CA ARG A 426 -7.02 15.01 -7.68
C ARG A 426 -6.44 16.24 -6.98
N LYS A 427 -7.04 16.67 -5.87
CA LYS A 427 -6.58 17.83 -5.10
C LYS A 427 -5.16 17.63 -4.56
N SER A 428 -4.85 16.47 -3.97
CA SER A 428 -3.48 16.11 -3.55
C SER A 428 -2.46 16.24 -4.70
N PHE A 429 -2.84 15.80 -5.90
CA PHE A 429 -1.98 15.88 -7.09
C PHE A 429 -1.84 17.30 -7.64
N GLU A 430 -2.90 18.11 -7.59
CA GLU A 430 -2.84 19.53 -7.95
C GLU A 430 -1.96 20.31 -6.96
N ASP A 431 -2.09 20.05 -5.66
CA ASP A 431 -1.30 20.70 -4.60
C ASP A 431 0.20 20.32 -4.69
N SER A 432 0.52 19.11 -5.12
CA SER A 432 1.89 18.66 -5.41
C SER A 432 2.41 19.08 -6.80
N LYS A 433 1.64 19.84 -7.58
CA LYS A 433 1.94 20.27 -8.97
C LYS A 433 2.12 19.11 -9.96
N HIS A 434 1.59 17.94 -9.66
CA HIS A 434 1.64 16.76 -10.52
C HIS A 434 0.46 16.74 -11.51
N GLU A 435 0.43 17.74 -12.39
CA GLU A 435 -0.65 18.02 -13.37
C GLU A 435 -1.06 16.82 -14.25
N PRO A 436 -0.14 15.96 -14.76
CA PRO A 436 -0.54 14.80 -15.56
C PRO A 436 -1.37 13.79 -14.77
N GLY A 437 -1.03 13.59 -13.49
CA GLY A 437 -1.73 12.64 -12.61
C GLY A 437 -3.09 13.18 -12.17
N ALA A 438 -3.17 14.47 -11.84
CA ALA A 438 -4.43 15.14 -11.52
C ALA A 438 -5.48 15.00 -12.64
N ALA A 439 -5.06 15.04 -13.91
CA ALA A 439 -5.96 14.89 -15.06
C ALA A 439 -6.63 13.51 -15.13
N ASP A 440 -5.92 12.43 -14.78
CA ASP A 440 -6.49 11.08 -14.76
C ASP A 440 -7.57 10.95 -13.67
N PHE A 441 -7.32 11.51 -12.49
CA PHE A 441 -8.28 11.53 -11.39
C PHE A 441 -9.48 12.44 -11.67
N TYR A 442 -9.27 13.59 -12.33
CA TYR A 442 -10.37 14.43 -12.81
C TYR A 442 -11.26 13.69 -13.81
N TYR A 443 -10.67 12.92 -14.73
CA TYR A 443 -11.42 12.09 -15.66
C TYR A 443 -12.25 11.04 -14.91
N GLY A 444 -11.64 10.38 -13.91
CA GLY A 444 -12.32 9.43 -13.03
C GLY A 444 -13.48 10.05 -12.26
N GLU A 445 -13.29 11.22 -11.64
CA GLU A 445 -14.33 11.98 -10.95
C GLU A 445 -15.54 12.25 -11.86
N MET A 446 -15.31 12.80 -13.05
CA MET A 446 -16.38 13.12 -14.00
C MET A 446 -17.08 11.86 -14.51
N GLU A 447 -16.36 10.75 -14.64
CA GLU A 447 -16.95 9.49 -15.03
C GLU A 447 -17.82 8.88 -13.94
N MET A 448 -17.40 8.95 -12.67
CA MET A 448 -18.22 8.54 -11.54
C MET A 448 -19.47 9.41 -11.44
N ARG A 449 -19.36 10.73 -11.55
CA ARG A 449 -20.51 11.65 -11.56
C ARG A 449 -21.50 11.34 -12.69
N ARG A 450 -21.03 11.01 -13.89
CA ARG A 450 -21.92 10.63 -15.00
C ARG A 450 -22.75 9.38 -14.68
N HIS A 451 -22.17 8.43 -13.94
CA HIS A 451 -22.82 7.16 -13.58
C HIS A 451 -23.47 7.19 -12.20
N ALA A 452 -23.38 8.29 -11.47
CA ALA A 452 -24.01 8.48 -10.18
C ALA A 452 -25.52 8.67 -10.34
N ASP A 453 -26.29 8.05 -9.45
CA ASP A 453 -27.76 8.02 -9.51
C ASP A 453 -28.43 9.24 -8.86
N ASP A 454 -27.69 9.99 -8.04
CA ASP A 454 -28.12 11.19 -7.32
C ASP A 454 -28.16 12.46 -8.19
N ILE A 455 -27.55 12.44 -9.38
CA ILE A 455 -27.46 13.58 -10.28
C ILE A 455 -28.73 13.68 -11.19
N PRO A 456 -29.30 14.90 -11.37
CA PRO A 456 -30.42 15.12 -12.28
C PRO A 456 -30.12 14.67 -13.72
N ARG A 457 -31.15 14.19 -14.43
CA ARG A 457 -31.00 13.73 -15.84
C ARG A 457 -30.41 14.80 -16.77
N SER A 458 -30.68 16.08 -16.53
CA SER A 458 -30.13 17.21 -17.30
C SER A 458 -28.62 17.35 -17.11
N GLU A 459 -28.12 17.24 -15.89
CA GLU A 459 -26.69 17.29 -15.59
C GLU A 459 -25.98 16.04 -16.12
N ARG A 460 -26.59 14.85 -15.99
CA ARG A 460 -26.08 13.62 -16.62
C ARG A 460 -25.99 13.75 -18.14
N ALA A 461 -26.99 14.35 -18.79
CA ALA A 461 -26.97 14.63 -20.22
C ALA A 461 -25.84 15.61 -20.58
N LEU A 462 -25.66 16.68 -19.79
CA LEU A 462 -24.58 17.64 -19.97
C LEU A 462 -23.19 16.98 -19.85
N LEU A 463 -22.96 16.17 -18.83
CA LEU A 463 -21.72 15.41 -18.65
C LEU A 463 -21.48 14.42 -19.80
N THR A 464 -22.54 13.78 -20.30
CA THR A 464 -22.45 12.86 -21.44
C THR A 464 -22.07 13.60 -22.73
N THR A 465 -22.68 14.76 -22.99
CA THR A 465 -22.32 15.61 -24.14
C THR A 465 -20.88 16.13 -24.00
N TYR A 466 -20.47 16.58 -22.82
CA TYR A 466 -19.11 17.06 -22.56
C TYR A 466 -18.06 15.95 -22.76
N TRP A 467 -18.35 14.72 -22.30
CA TRP A 467 -17.55 13.53 -22.56
C TRP A 467 -17.44 13.21 -24.06
N ALA A 468 -18.56 13.23 -24.78
CA ALA A 468 -18.63 12.88 -26.19
C ALA A 468 -17.85 13.88 -27.06
N LEU A 469 -17.99 15.18 -26.78
CA LEU A 469 -17.37 16.24 -27.56
C LEU A 469 -15.87 16.38 -27.30
N SER A 470 -15.44 16.28 -26.03
CA SER A 470 -14.08 16.68 -25.64
C SER A 470 -13.36 15.69 -24.70
N GLY A 471 -14.03 14.62 -24.26
CA GLY A 471 -13.50 13.73 -23.23
C GLY A 471 -13.25 14.47 -21.92
N TYR A 472 -14.22 15.29 -21.49
CA TYR A 472 -14.10 16.19 -20.33
C TYR A 472 -12.99 17.24 -20.48
N GLY A 473 -12.80 17.78 -21.69
CA GLY A 473 -11.79 18.80 -21.96
C GLY A 473 -10.35 18.30 -21.97
N LEU A 474 -10.11 16.99 -21.85
CA LEU A 474 -8.76 16.41 -21.81
C LEU A 474 -8.30 15.84 -23.15
N ARG A 475 -9.19 15.72 -24.15
CA ARG A 475 -8.89 15.05 -25.44
C ARG A 475 -9.08 15.97 -26.65
N ALA A 476 -8.01 16.66 -27.03
CA ALA A 476 -7.98 17.53 -28.20
C ALA A 476 -8.38 16.79 -29.50
N ALA A 477 -7.95 15.54 -29.68
CA ALA A 477 -8.27 14.75 -30.87
C ALA A 477 -9.77 14.53 -31.07
N ARG A 478 -10.55 14.36 -29.99
CA ARG A 478 -12.01 14.24 -30.09
C ARG A 478 -12.65 15.56 -30.51
N ALA A 479 -12.24 16.66 -29.90
CA ALA A 479 -12.74 17.99 -30.22
C ALA A 479 -12.41 18.38 -31.66
N LEU A 480 -11.19 18.13 -32.12
CA LEU A 480 -10.76 18.36 -33.51
C LEU A 480 -11.49 17.44 -34.50
N GLY A 481 -11.75 16.19 -34.13
CA GLY A 481 -12.56 15.27 -34.94
C GLY A 481 -14.00 15.78 -35.11
N TRP A 482 -14.63 16.21 -34.03
CA TRP A 482 -15.97 16.84 -34.08
C TRP A 482 -15.96 18.13 -34.89
N LEU A 483 -14.91 18.95 -34.78
CA LEU A 483 -14.74 20.15 -35.58
C LEU A 483 -14.65 19.80 -37.08
N ALA A 484 -13.85 18.81 -37.44
CA ALA A 484 -13.73 18.36 -38.83
C ALA A 484 -15.06 17.81 -39.37
N ILE A 485 -15.80 17.05 -38.56
CA ILE A 485 -17.14 16.54 -38.93
C ILE A 485 -18.13 17.70 -39.11
N ALA A 486 -18.16 18.64 -38.17
CA ALA A 486 -19.02 19.82 -38.22
C ALA A 486 -18.72 20.66 -39.46
N MET A 487 -17.45 21.01 -39.70
CA MET A 487 -17.03 21.76 -40.89
C MET A 487 -17.40 21.03 -42.18
N THR A 488 -17.20 19.71 -42.23
CA THR A 488 -17.59 18.89 -43.40
C THR A 488 -19.10 18.94 -43.63
N ALA A 489 -19.90 18.80 -42.57
CA ALA A 489 -21.36 18.90 -42.64
C ALA A 489 -21.81 20.30 -43.08
N THR A 490 -21.20 21.36 -42.55
CA THR A 490 -21.44 22.76 -42.95
C THR A 490 -21.15 22.94 -44.43
N ILE A 491 -20.01 22.46 -44.94
CA ILE A 491 -19.65 22.54 -46.36
C ILE A 491 -20.69 21.81 -47.22
N LEU A 492 -21.07 20.58 -46.87
CA LEU A 492 -22.05 19.80 -47.64
C LEU A 492 -23.43 20.46 -47.65
N LEU A 493 -23.90 20.98 -46.51
CA LEU A 493 -25.17 21.70 -46.41
C LEU A 493 -25.12 23.02 -47.16
N MET A 494 -24.00 23.74 -47.10
CA MET A 494 -23.78 25.00 -47.81
C MET A 494 -23.75 24.78 -49.33
N MET A 495 -23.14 23.69 -49.81
CA MET A 495 -23.19 23.27 -51.22
C MET A 495 -24.60 22.87 -51.65
N GLY A 496 -25.32 22.12 -50.81
CA GLY A 496 -26.67 21.63 -51.11
C GLY A 496 -27.74 22.72 -51.13
N PHE A 497 -27.70 23.64 -50.17
CA PHE A 497 -28.81 24.56 -49.90
C PHE A 497 -28.38 26.02 -49.68
N GLY A 498 -27.14 26.27 -49.24
CA GLY A 498 -26.73 27.59 -48.77
C GLY A 498 -26.25 28.57 -49.85
N LEU A 499 -25.66 28.06 -50.94
CA LEU A 499 -25.19 28.90 -52.05
C LEU A 499 -26.24 29.04 -53.16
N PRO A 500 -26.57 30.25 -53.65
CA PRO A 500 -27.42 30.41 -54.82
C PRO A 500 -26.72 29.92 -56.10
N ASN A 501 -27.49 29.57 -57.14
CA ASN A 501 -26.92 29.16 -58.44
C ASN A 501 -26.27 30.32 -59.20
N GLU A 502 -26.86 31.51 -59.11
CA GLU A 502 -26.34 32.75 -59.67
C GLU A 502 -26.31 33.82 -58.56
N PRO A 503 -25.23 34.62 -58.46
CA PRO A 503 -25.22 35.75 -57.54
C PRO A 503 -26.32 36.75 -57.95
N PRO A 504 -27.15 37.24 -57.00
CA PRO A 504 -28.20 38.20 -57.31
C PRO A 504 -27.60 39.45 -57.95
N LYS A 505 -27.96 39.70 -59.21
CA LYS A 505 -27.50 40.87 -59.97
C LYS A 505 -28.14 42.12 -59.37
N GLN A 506 -27.34 43.14 -59.08
CA GLN A 506 -27.87 44.45 -58.68
C GLN A 506 -28.44 45.13 -59.92
N GLU A 507 -29.75 45.33 -59.96
CA GLU A 507 -30.39 46.12 -61.00
C GLU A 507 -30.51 47.57 -60.52
N ILE A 508 -29.87 48.48 -61.26
CA ILE A 508 -29.90 49.91 -60.98
C ILE A 508 -31.00 50.51 -61.85
N THR A 509 -32.19 50.69 -61.26
CA THR A 509 -33.32 51.32 -61.94
C THR A 509 -33.33 52.81 -61.57
N ARG A 510 -33.17 53.69 -62.56
CA ARG A 510 -33.26 55.13 -62.36
C ARG A 510 -34.66 55.61 -62.78
N GLU A 511 -35.44 56.07 -61.81
CA GLU A 511 -36.76 56.63 -62.05
C GLU A 511 -36.73 58.15 -61.80
N ARG A 512 -37.40 58.93 -62.64
CA ARG A 512 -37.43 60.40 -62.54
C ARG A 512 -38.74 60.81 -61.88
N VAL A 513 -38.68 61.19 -60.60
CA VAL A 513 -39.85 61.59 -59.81
C VAL A 513 -39.68 63.05 -59.38
N GLY A 514 -40.57 63.93 -59.82
CA GLY A 514 -40.59 65.34 -59.39
C GLY A 514 -39.34 66.15 -59.75
N GLY A 515 -38.72 65.90 -60.91
CA GLY A 515 -37.53 66.64 -61.36
C GLY A 515 -36.19 66.16 -60.80
N HIS A 516 -36.19 65.27 -59.79
CA HIS A 516 -35.00 64.63 -59.24
C HIS A 516 -34.87 63.17 -59.72
N TRP A 517 -33.63 62.71 -59.88
CA TRP A 517 -33.34 61.31 -60.19
C TRP A 517 -33.36 60.49 -58.90
N LYS A 518 -34.27 59.52 -58.81
CA LYS A 518 -34.30 58.53 -57.74
C LYS A 518 -33.68 57.24 -58.26
N THR A 519 -32.51 56.89 -57.72
CA THR A 519 -31.85 55.61 -58.04
C THR A 519 -32.37 54.55 -57.08
N ILE A 520 -33.12 53.58 -57.59
CA ILE A 520 -33.56 52.42 -56.83
C ILE A 520 -32.54 51.31 -57.13
N ILE A 521 -31.78 50.92 -56.10
CA ILE A 521 -30.89 49.77 -56.15
C ILE A 521 -31.72 48.59 -55.63
N ASP A 522 -32.20 47.76 -56.54
CA ASP A 522 -32.98 46.58 -56.17
C ASP A 522 -32.09 45.34 -56.29
N LYS A 523 -32.02 44.54 -55.21
CA LYS A 523 -31.23 43.31 -55.14
C LYS A 523 -32.19 42.18 -54.78
N PRO A 524 -32.54 41.30 -55.73
CA PRO A 524 -33.49 40.23 -55.44
C PRO A 524 -32.90 39.22 -54.45
N ASP A 525 -33.75 38.66 -53.59
CA ASP A 525 -33.32 37.67 -52.60
C ASP A 525 -32.71 36.43 -53.29
N PRO A 526 -31.56 35.93 -52.80
CA PRO A 526 -30.92 34.74 -53.35
C PRO A 526 -31.81 33.51 -53.24
N LYS A 527 -32.15 32.91 -54.39
CA LYS A 527 -33.04 31.74 -54.48
C LYS A 527 -32.29 30.43 -54.25
N ASN A 528 -33.02 29.45 -53.69
CA ASN A 528 -32.49 28.11 -53.46
C ASN A 528 -32.01 27.44 -54.78
N PRO A 529 -30.94 26.63 -54.72
CA PRO A 529 -30.35 26.02 -55.91
C PRO A 529 -31.25 24.93 -56.53
N THR A 530 -31.53 25.08 -57.82
CA THR A 530 -32.20 24.11 -58.70
C THR A 530 -31.20 23.55 -59.72
N GLY A 531 -30.91 22.25 -59.73
CA GLY A 531 -29.91 21.62 -60.61
C GLY A 531 -28.83 20.84 -59.86
N ASP A 532 -27.64 20.69 -60.45
CA ASP A 532 -26.52 19.94 -59.88
C ASP A 532 -25.85 20.68 -58.70
N ARG A 533 -25.98 20.11 -57.50
CA ARG A 533 -25.65 20.78 -56.23
C ARG A 533 -24.21 20.52 -55.77
N PHE A 534 -23.55 19.50 -56.30
CA PHE A 534 -22.26 19.02 -55.82
C PHE A 534 -21.14 19.21 -56.86
N THR A 535 -20.76 20.46 -57.09
CA THR A 535 -19.69 20.82 -58.05
C THR A 535 -18.47 21.41 -57.36
N GLY A 536 -17.27 21.25 -57.95
CA GLY A 536 -16.01 21.75 -57.39
C GLY A 536 -16.01 23.26 -57.12
N LYS A 537 -16.65 24.06 -57.98
CA LYS A 537 -16.78 25.52 -57.78
C LYS A 537 -17.64 25.88 -56.56
N ARG A 538 -18.67 25.08 -56.26
CA ARG A 538 -19.51 25.27 -55.06
C ARG A 538 -18.78 24.81 -53.80
N PHE A 539 -17.96 23.76 -53.90
CA PHE A 539 -17.10 23.31 -52.80
C PHE A 539 -16.13 24.41 -52.38
N GLU A 540 -15.40 25.03 -53.32
CA GLU A 540 -14.44 26.09 -53.01
C GLU A 540 -15.11 27.30 -52.33
N LYS A 541 -16.30 27.71 -52.82
CA LYS A 541 -17.09 28.76 -52.18
C LYS A 541 -17.58 28.37 -50.78
N ALA A 542 -18.12 27.15 -50.62
CA ALA A 542 -18.60 26.66 -49.34
C ALA A 542 -17.47 26.51 -48.32
N LEU A 543 -16.30 26.04 -48.75
CA LEU A 543 -15.09 25.96 -47.94
C LEU A 543 -14.64 27.35 -47.48
N ASN A 544 -14.58 28.33 -48.38
CA ASN A 544 -14.23 29.70 -48.05
C ASN A 544 -15.23 30.34 -47.06
N VAL A 545 -16.53 30.12 -47.25
CA VAL A 545 -17.56 30.60 -46.30
C VAL A 545 -17.36 29.96 -44.93
N THR A 546 -17.18 28.64 -44.88
CA THR A 546 -17.01 27.88 -43.63
C THR A 546 -15.75 28.32 -42.88
N LEU A 547 -14.59 28.34 -43.54
CA LEU A 547 -13.32 28.78 -42.94
C LEU A 547 -13.38 30.23 -42.45
N ASN A 548 -13.94 31.13 -43.26
CA ASN A 548 -14.10 32.52 -42.86
C ASN A 548 -15.12 32.68 -41.74
N SER A 549 -16.12 31.81 -41.60
CA SER A 549 -17.07 31.88 -40.50
C SER A 549 -16.51 31.35 -39.17
N VAL A 550 -15.60 30.38 -39.21
CA VAL A 550 -14.89 29.87 -38.03
C VAL A 550 -13.91 30.89 -37.47
N VAL A 551 -13.19 31.59 -38.35
CA VAL A 551 -12.05 32.46 -37.98
C VAL A 551 -12.38 33.95 -38.02
N PHE A 552 -13.31 34.37 -38.88
CA PHE A 552 -13.63 35.79 -39.15
C PHE A 552 -15.14 36.10 -39.06
N ARG A 553 -15.49 37.38 -38.94
CA ARG A 553 -16.86 37.83 -38.63
C ARG A 553 -17.85 37.84 -39.81
N SER A 554 -17.39 37.76 -41.07
CA SER A 554 -18.28 37.72 -42.23
C SER A 554 -17.63 37.13 -43.49
N SER A 555 -18.33 36.23 -44.18
CA SER A 555 -17.90 35.66 -45.46
C SER A 555 -18.11 36.59 -46.67
N GLY A 556 -18.92 37.66 -46.53
CA GLY A 556 -19.20 38.63 -47.59
C GLY A 556 -19.93 38.06 -48.82
N GLN A 557 -20.44 36.83 -48.72
CA GLN A 557 -21.12 36.11 -49.80
C GLN A 557 -22.63 36.25 -49.68
N ASP A 558 -23.32 36.30 -50.83
CA ASP A 558 -24.78 36.27 -50.88
C ASP A 558 -25.27 34.84 -50.65
N LEU A 559 -25.85 34.60 -49.47
CA LEU A 559 -26.35 33.30 -49.03
C LEU A 559 -27.87 33.23 -49.13
N THR A 560 -28.40 32.06 -49.46
CA THR A 560 -29.85 31.80 -49.38
C THR A 560 -30.32 31.89 -47.92
N THR A 561 -31.63 31.98 -47.67
CA THR A 561 -32.17 31.94 -46.30
C THR A 561 -31.69 30.71 -45.52
N ALA A 562 -31.62 29.54 -46.18
CA ALA A 562 -31.04 28.34 -45.59
C ALA A 562 -29.54 28.50 -45.30
N GLY A 563 -28.79 29.10 -46.22
CA GLY A 563 -27.36 29.41 -46.06
C GLY A 563 -27.06 30.32 -44.87
N ILE A 564 -27.92 31.31 -44.62
CA ILE A 564 -27.82 32.20 -43.46
C ILE A 564 -27.95 31.41 -42.14
N TYR A 565 -28.97 30.54 -42.02
CA TYR A 565 -29.13 29.72 -40.82
C TYR A 565 -27.98 28.70 -40.63
N ILE A 566 -27.46 28.13 -41.73
CA ILE A 566 -26.30 27.23 -41.70
C ILE A 566 -25.05 27.98 -41.21
N GLU A 567 -24.77 29.17 -41.75
CA GLU A 567 -23.65 30.01 -41.34
C GLU A 567 -23.79 30.46 -39.87
N MET A 568 -24.99 30.88 -39.45
CA MET A 568 -25.26 31.23 -38.04
C MET A 568 -24.98 30.07 -37.09
N THR A 569 -25.36 28.85 -37.47
CA THR A 569 -25.15 27.65 -36.66
C THR A 569 -23.67 27.32 -36.53
N SER A 570 -22.92 27.34 -37.65
CA SER A 570 -21.47 27.09 -37.68
C SER A 570 -20.70 28.12 -36.84
N ARG A 571 -21.09 29.40 -36.88
CA ARG A 571 -20.50 30.48 -36.05
C ARG A 571 -20.66 30.28 -34.54
N LEU A 572 -21.59 29.43 -34.11
CA LEU A 572 -21.75 29.06 -32.70
C LEU A 572 -21.02 27.76 -32.38
N THR A 573 -21.20 26.72 -33.20
CA THR A 573 -20.73 25.37 -32.87
C THR A 573 -19.23 25.20 -33.10
N GLU A 574 -18.69 25.72 -34.19
CA GLU A 574 -17.30 25.48 -34.59
C GLU A 574 -16.29 26.21 -33.68
N PRO A 575 -16.49 27.48 -33.27
CA PRO A 575 -15.62 28.13 -32.27
C PRO A 575 -15.64 27.47 -30.89
N VAL A 576 -16.79 26.92 -30.47
CA VAL A 576 -16.90 26.18 -29.19
C VAL A 576 -16.05 24.91 -29.23
N LEU A 577 -16.12 24.15 -30.34
CA LEU A 577 -15.28 22.96 -30.54
C LEU A 577 -13.80 23.30 -30.60
N LEU A 578 -13.44 24.40 -31.29
CA LEU A 578 -12.08 24.92 -31.31
C LEU A 578 -11.61 25.32 -29.89
N GLY A 579 -12.49 25.94 -29.10
CA GLY A 579 -12.24 26.28 -27.70
C GLY A 579 -11.96 25.05 -26.83
N PHE A 580 -12.74 23.98 -26.99
CA PHE A 580 -12.48 22.69 -26.31
C PHE A 580 -11.15 22.07 -26.73
N ALA A 581 -10.79 22.14 -28.02
CA ALA A 581 -9.49 21.68 -28.49
C ALA A 581 -8.35 22.49 -27.87
N GLY A 582 -8.48 23.82 -27.81
CA GLY A 582 -7.52 24.73 -27.19
C GLY A 582 -7.32 24.45 -25.69
N LEU A 583 -8.41 24.24 -24.94
CA LEU A 583 -8.35 23.87 -23.52
C LEU A 583 -7.58 22.56 -23.31
N ALA A 584 -7.87 21.54 -24.13
CA ALA A 584 -7.21 20.24 -24.04
C ALA A 584 -5.71 20.31 -24.40
N VAL A 585 -5.34 21.14 -25.38
CA VAL A 585 -3.93 21.38 -25.76
C VAL A 585 -3.20 22.16 -24.68
N ARG A 586 -3.79 23.23 -24.12
CA ARG A 586 -3.22 23.97 -23.00
C ARG A 586 -2.97 23.06 -21.81
N GLY A 587 -3.93 22.21 -21.47
CA GLY A 587 -3.77 21.17 -20.46
C GLY A 587 -2.62 20.23 -20.79
N ARG A 588 -2.34 19.93 -22.07
CA ARG A 588 -1.19 19.08 -22.50
C ARG A 588 0.16 19.78 -22.40
N VAL A 589 0.24 21.05 -22.75
CA VAL A 589 1.49 21.81 -22.69
C VAL A 589 1.91 22.03 -21.23
N LYS A 590 0.96 22.34 -20.33
CA LYS A 590 1.20 22.44 -18.88
C LYS A 590 1.64 21.11 -18.23
N ARG A 591 1.46 19.98 -18.93
CA ARG A 591 1.86 18.63 -18.49
C ARG A 591 3.28 18.24 -18.91
N GLY A 592 3.89 18.96 -19.87
CA GLY A 592 5.21 18.66 -20.43
C GLY A 592 6.33 19.59 -19.97
N SER A 593 5.99 20.61 -19.18
CA SER A 593 6.90 21.49 -18.43
C SER A 593 6.84 21.15 -16.96
#